data_AF-A0A6A4HAB2-F1
#
_entry.id   AF-A0A6A4HAB2-F1
#
_cell.length_a   1.000
_cell.length_b   1.000
_cell.length_c   1.000
_cell.angle_alpha   90.00
_cell.angle_beta   90.00
_cell.angle_gamma   90.00
#
_symmetry.space_group_name_H-M   'P 1'
#
loop_
_entity.id
_entity.type
_entity.pdbx_description
1 polymer ?
#
loop_
_entity_poly.entity_id
_entity_poly.type
_entity_poly.pdbx_seq_one_letter_code
_entity_poly.pdbx_strand_id
1 'polypeptide(L)'
;MAHSFDTSLLSCLKTPLLKDLTLHWVCRQSAYGFRCIFRDVIGLQRRSGITNLCSLTLDGIDAGRHSSVDFVDDLKAIFDIFPTIRSFRIRRCELGKTVDHLLRALTFIPGHNVLLPKLADFELVKDTKKSFILKLTPMILSRMILSRWWSKETDSRTGIEQSLNHNGLVALQRVTLGVIPFKEDAHITSILELPGLVADFK
;
A
#
# COMPACT_ATOMS: atom_id res chain seq x y z
N MET A 1 2.84 -33.70 -24.41
CA MET A 1 2.83 -32.33 -23.86
C MET A 1 1.86 -32.29 -22.69
N ALA A 2 2.37 -32.40 -21.47
CA ALA A 2 1.56 -32.27 -20.27
C ALA A 2 1.66 -30.82 -19.80
N HIS A 3 0.56 -30.06 -19.88
CA HIS A 3 0.43 -28.84 -19.11
C HIS A 3 0.24 -29.26 -17.65
N SER A 4 1.29 -29.17 -16.82
CA SER A 4 1.08 -29.22 -15.37
C SER A 4 0.26 -27.99 -15.00
N PHE A 5 -0.94 -28.23 -14.48
CA PHE A 5 -1.72 -27.18 -13.84
C PHE A 5 -0.93 -26.71 -12.62
N ASP A 6 -0.12 -25.65 -12.78
CA ASP A 6 0.42 -24.86 -11.68
C ASP A 6 -0.75 -24.20 -10.95
N THR A 7 -1.46 -25.01 -10.17
CA THR A 7 -2.54 -24.59 -9.32
C THR A 7 -1.90 -23.91 -8.13
N SER A 8 -1.99 -22.57 -8.13
CA SER A 8 -1.56 -21.74 -7.01
C SER A 8 -2.15 -22.26 -5.71
N LEU A 9 -1.34 -22.35 -4.66
CA LEU A 9 -1.80 -22.83 -3.35
C LEU A 9 -2.99 -22.00 -2.82
N LEU A 10 -3.05 -20.71 -3.19
CA LEU A 10 -4.18 -19.83 -2.88
C LEU A 10 -5.50 -20.37 -3.45
N SER A 11 -5.48 -21.09 -4.58
CA SER A 11 -6.65 -21.69 -5.23
C SER A 11 -7.33 -22.75 -4.34
N CYS A 12 -6.57 -23.42 -3.47
CA CYS A 12 -7.06 -24.49 -2.61
C CYS A 12 -7.41 -24.05 -1.19
N LEU A 13 -7.09 -22.80 -0.81
CA LEU A 13 -7.32 -22.30 0.54
C LEU A 13 -8.75 -21.78 0.74
N LYS A 14 -9.31 -22.08 1.92
CA LYS A 14 -10.53 -21.47 2.45
C LYS A 14 -10.25 -20.91 3.84
N THR A 15 -10.03 -19.60 3.93
CA THR A 15 -9.53 -18.93 5.14
C THR A 15 -10.34 -17.68 5.48
N PRO A 16 -11.63 -17.80 5.88
CA PRO A 16 -12.51 -16.65 6.13
C PRO A 16 -11.99 -15.68 7.21
N LEU A 17 -11.16 -16.19 8.13
CA LEU A 17 -10.60 -15.43 9.25
C LEU A 17 -9.21 -14.86 8.96
N LEU A 18 -8.76 -14.85 7.70
CA LEU A 18 -7.46 -14.31 7.33
C LEU A 18 -7.38 -12.81 7.66
N LYS A 19 -6.46 -12.46 8.56
CA LYS A 19 -6.19 -11.08 8.97
C LYS A 19 -4.94 -10.50 8.32
N ASP A 20 -3.96 -11.35 8.04
CA ASP A 20 -2.65 -10.94 7.55
C ASP A 20 -2.27 -11.77 6.32
N LEU A 21 -1.99 -11.09 5.21
CA LEU A 21 -1.58 -11.72 3.96
C LEU A 21 -0.22 -11.19 3.55
N THR A 22 0.75 -12.10 3.42
CA THR A 22 2.06 -11.79 2.84
C THR A 22 2.17 -12.47 1.48
N LEU A 23 2.33 -11.66 0.43
CA LEU A 23 2.57 -12.11 -0.93
C LEU A 23 4.07 -12.05 -1.19
N HIS A 24 4.72 -13.21 -1.13
CA HIS A 24 6.14 -13.33 -1.40
C HIS A 24 6.38 -13.76 -2.84
N TRP A 25 7.23 -13.01 -3.56
CA TRP A 25 7.53 -13.23 -4.96
C TRP A 25 8.94 -13.80 -5.15
N VAL A 26 9.04 -15.07 -5.55
CA VAL A 26 10.33 -15.76 -5.76
C VAL A 26 10.68 -15.87 -7.26
N CYS A 27 9.70 -15.86 -8.16
CA CYS A 27 9.92 -16.24 -9.57
C CYS A 27 10.22 -15.03 -10.48
N ARG A 28 11.50 -14.78 -10.78
CA ARG A 28 11.94 -13.69 -11.67
C ARG A 28 11.73 -13.92 -13.17
N GLN A 29 11.22 -15.09 -13.57
CA GLN A 29 11.34 -15.57 -14.96
C GLN A 29 10.07 -15.52 -15.79
N SER A 30 8.87 -15.33 -15.21
CA SER A 30 7.64 -15.24 -16.00
C SER A 30 7.17 -13.80 -16.17
N ALA A 31 7.10 -13.35 -17.43
CA ALA A 31 6.52 -12.05 -17.80
C ALA A 31 5.03 -11.90 -17.42
N TYR A 32 4.41 -12.96 -16.91
CA TYR A 32 3.00 -13.03 -16.50
C TYR A 32 2.81 -13.31 -15.02
N GLY A 33 3.90 -13.37 -14.24
CA GLY A 33 3.87 -13.86 -12.88
C GLY A 33 2.90 -13.08 -11.98
N PHE A 34 3.08 -11.77 -11.86
CA PHE A 34 2.37 -10.99 -10.84
C PHE A 34 0.85 -11.06 -11.01
N ARG A 35 0.34 -10.90 -12.25
CA ARG A 35 -1.09 -10.98 -12.59
C ARG A 35 -1.74 -12.28 -12.10
N CYS A 36 -1.02 -13.41 -12.16
CA CYS A 36 -1.54 -14.68 -11.65
C CYS A 36 -1.79 -14.62 -10.14
N ILE A 37 -0.85 -14.09 -9.35
CA ILE A 37 -1.06 -13.95 -7.89
C ILE A 37 -2.20 -12.97 -7.58
N PHE A 38 -2.29 -11.84 -8.28
CA PHE A 38 -3.40 -10.90 -8.08
C PHE A 38 -4.75 -11.57 -8.33
N ARG A 39 -4.88 -12.32 -9.44
CA ARG A 39 -6.07 -13.11 -9.76
C ARG A 39 -6.36 -14.16 -8.69
N ASP A 40 -5.33 -14.82 -8.17
CA ASP A 40 -5.49 -15.86 -7.16
C ASP A 40 -5.93 -15.31 -5.81
N VAL A 41 -5.47 -14.11 -5.44
CA VAL A 41 -5.91 -13.38 -4.24
C VAL A 41 -7.38 -12.97 -4.36
N ILE A 42 -7.79 -12.46 -5.53
CA ILE A 42 -9.22 -12.17 -5.80
C ILE A 42 -10.04 -13.46 -5.71
N GLY A 43 -9.55 -14.56 -6.29
CA GLY A 43 -10.18 -15.87 -6.18
C GLY A 43 -10.29 -16.35 -4.74
N LEU A 44 -9.24 -16.16 -3.94
CA LEU A 44 -9.22 -16.51 -2.52
C LEU A 44 -10.28 -15.73 -1.75
N GLN A 45 -10.37 -14.41 -1.97
CA GLN A 45 -11.37 -13.57 -1.34
C GLN A 45 -12.78 -14.05 -1.67
N ARG A 46 -13.07 -14.32 -2.95
CA ARG A 46 -14.40 -14.80 -3.39
C ARG A 46 -14.78 -16.15 -2.79
N ARG A 47 -13.84 -17.10 -2.74
CA ARG A 47 -14.11 -18.45 -2.18
C ARG A 47 -14.22 -18.45 -0.66
N SER A 48 -13.39 -17.64 0.00
CA SER A 48 -13.28 -17.64 1.46
C SER A 48 -14.20 -16.64 2.14
N GLY A 49 -14.74 -15.65 1.41
CA GLY A 49 -15.52 -14.57 2.00
C GLY A 49 -14.71 -13.75 3.00
N ILE A 50 -13.43 -13.48 2.70
CA ILE A 50 -12.55 -12.74 3.61
C ILE A 50 -13.04 -11.31 3.72
N THR A 51 -13.42 -10.90 4.92
CA THR A 51 -13.92 -9.54 5.23
C THR A 51 -13.04 -8.78 6.21
N ASN A 52 -12.08 -9.45 6.86
CA ASN A 52 -11.31 -8.91 7.98
C ASN A 52 -9.81 -8.85 7.71
N LEU A 53 -9.40 -8.77 6.43
CA LEU A 53 -7.98 -8.60 6.12
C LEU A 53 -7.51 -7.23 6.59
N CYS A 54 -6.61 -7.21 7.56
CA CYS A 54 -6.10 -6.01 8.23
C CYS A 54 -4.69 -5.65 7.75
N SER A 55 -3.89 -6.62 7.31
CA SER A 55 -2.54 -6.38 6.83
C SER A 55 -2.27 -7.04 5.49
N LEU A 56 -1.65 -6.29 4.59
CA LEU A 56 -1.11 -6.79 3.33
C LEU A 56 0.38 -6.43 3.24
N THR A 57 1.22 -7.45 3.05
CA THR A 57 2.64 -7.28 2.79
C THR A 57 2.97 -7.82 1.40
N LEU A 58 3.60 -6.98 0.58
CA LEU A 58 4.20 -7.36 -0.69
C LEU A 58 5.70 -7.49 -0.48
N ASP A 59 6.27 -8.66 -0.78
CA ASP A 59 7.66 -8.94 -0.46
C ASP A 59 8.40 -9.59 -1.63
N GLY A 60 9.50 -8.96 -2.07
CA GLY A 60 10.36 -9.51 -3.13
C GLY A 60 9.83 -9.29 -4.55
N ILE A 61 8.86 -8.41 -4.75
CA ILE A 61 8.25 -8.17 -6.07
C ILE A 61 9.21 -7.40 -6.98
N ASP A 62 9.45 -7.94 -8.18
CA ASP A 62 10.13 -7.23 -9.26
C ASP A 62 9.11 -6.71 -10.28
N ALA A 63 8.72 -5.43 -10.16
CA ALA A 63 7.82 -4.78 -11.11
C ALA A 63 8.58 -4.09 -12.26
N GLY A 64 9.92 -4.13 -12.28
CA GLY A 64 10.76 -3.39 -13.23
C GLY A 64 10.61 -3.82 -14.68
N ARG A 65 10.09 -5.03 -14.93
CA ARG A 65 9.85 -5.59 -16.27
C ARG A 65 8.42 -5.41 -16.78
N HIS A 66 7.55 -4.76 -16.00
CA HIS A 66 6.12 -4.66 -16.29
C HIS A 66 5.66 -3.22 -16.46
N SER A 67 4.51 -3.04 -17.13
CA SER A 67 3.81 -1.77 -17.16
C SER A 67 3.50 -1.33 -15.73
N SER A 68 4.04 -0.19 -15.33
CA SER A 68 3.77 0.42 -14.01
C SER A 68 2.28 0.66 -13.77
N VAL A 69 1.51 0.91 -14.84
CA VAL A 69 0.06 1.11 -14.78
C VAL A 69 -0.64 -0.19 -14.40
N ASP A 70 -0.33 -1.28 -15.11
CA ASP A 70 -0.98 -2.58 -14.90
C ASP A 70 -0.77 -3.10 -13.47
N PHE A 71 0.45 -2.96 -12.94
CA PHE A 71 0.76 -3.37 -11.57
C PHE A 71 -0.06 -2.58 -10.55
N VAL A 72 -0.20 -1.27 -10.75
CA VAL A 72 -0.98 -0.43 -9.85
C VAL A 72 -2.47 -0.76 -9.97
N ASP A 73 -2.99 -1.01 -11.16
CA ASP A 73 -4.39 -1.35 -11.36
C ASP A 73 -4.75 -2.72 -10.76
N ASP A 74 -3.85 -3.70 -10.86
CA ASP A 74 -4.01 -4.98 -10.16
C ASP A 74 -3.99 -4.80 -8.63
N LEU A 75 -3.15 -3.90 -8.09
CA LEU A 75 -3.17 -3.54 -6.68
C LEU A 75 -4.46 -2.84 -6.25
N LYS A 76 -4.98 -1.92 -7.06
CA LYS A 76 -6.28 -1.27 -6.80
C LYS A 76 -7.37 -2.31 -6.68
N ALA A 77 -7.39 -3.29 -7.57
CA ALA A 77 -8.37 -4.37 -7.51
C ALA A 77 -8.28 -5.18 -6.20
N ILE A 78 -7.08 -5.40 -5.65
CA ILE A 78 -6.91 -6.00 -4.32
C ILE A 78 -7.40 -5.06 -3.21
N PHE A 79 -7.10 -3.77 -3.29
CA PHE A 79 -7.51 -2.80 -2.27
C PHE A 79 -9.03 -2.64 -2.21
N ASP A 80 -9.71 -2.69 -3.35
CA ASP A 80 -11.16 -2.59 -3.47
C ASP A 80 -11.88 -3.78 -2.79
N ILE A 81 -11.31 -5.00 -2.88
CA ILE A 81 -11.89 -6.18 -2.22
C ILE A 81 -11.52 -6.29 -0.73
N PHE A 82 -10.52 -5.54 -0.26
CA PHE A 82 -10.07 -5.52 1.13
C PHE A 82 -10.02 -4.11 1.72
N PRO A 83 -11.17 -3.41 1.83
CA PRO A 83 -11.21 -2.03 2.35
C PRO A 83 -10.84 -1.94 3.83
N THR A 84 -10.74 -3.08 4.53
CA THR A 84 -10.40 -3.15 5.96
C THR A 84 -8.92 -3.08 6.27
N ILE A 85 -8.05 -3.13 5.26
CA ILE A 85 -6.60 -3.09 5.45
C ILE A 85 -6.21 -1.81 6.18
N ARG A 86 -5.49 -1.98 7.29
CA ARG A 86 -4.93 -0.93 8.13
C ARG A 86 -3.42 -0.79 7.97
N SER A 87 -2.74 -1.87 7.60
CA SER A 87 -1.29 -1.89 7.39
C SER A 87 -0.98 -2.38 5.98
N PHE A 88 -0.29 -1.55 5.20
CA PHE A 88 0.21 -1.92 3.88
C PHE A 88 1.72 -1.78 3.81
N ARG A 89 2.41 -2.87 3.47
CA ARG A 89 3.88 -2.94 3.50
C ARG A 89 4.42 -3.43 2.18
N ILE A 90 5.48 -2.79 1.71
CA ILE A 90 6.20 -3.17 0.51
C ILE A 90 7.66 -3.33 0.88
N ARG A 91 8.18 -4.55 0.78
CA ARG A 91 9.53 -4.91 1.21
C ARG A 91 10.28 -5.57 0.08
N ARG A 92 11.56 -5.21 -0.06
CA ARG A 92 12.47 -5.84 -1.04
C ARG A 92 11.93 -5.82 -2.47
N CYS A 93 11.15 -4.80 -2.83
CA CYS A 93 10.53 -4.70 -4.15
C CYS A 93 11.28 -3.74 -5.09
N GLU A 94 11.33 -4.09 -6.37
CA GLU A 94 11.80 -3.23 -7.46
C GLU A 94 10.62 -2.55 -8.13
N LEU A 95 10.22 -1.38 -7.61
CA LEU A 95 9.06 -0.66 -8.13
C LEU A 95 9.40 0.47 -9.11
N GLY A 96 10.66 0.90 -9.23
CA GLY A 96 11.03 1.96 -10.17
C GLY A 96 10.12 3.21 -10.08
N LYS A 97 9.54 3.64 -11.20
CA LYS A 97 8.56 4.76 -11.27
C LYS A 97 7.16 4.40 -10.78
N THR A 98 6.89 3.13 -10.49
CA THR A 98 5.58 2.62 -10.06
C THR A 98 5.23 3.09 -8.65
N VAL A 99 6.23 3.41 -7.81
CA VAL A 99 6.00 3.94 -6.45
C VAL A 99 5.18 5.22 -6.49
N ASP A 100 5.55 6.18 -7.34
CA ASP A 100 4.83 7.45 -7.45
C ASP A 100 3.37 7.24 -7.91
N HIS A 101 3.13 6.30 -8.82
CA HIS A 101 1.78 5.97 -9.28
C HIS A 101 0.95 5.32 -8.17
N LEU A 102 1.56 4.44 -7.38
CA LEU A 102 0.93 3.83 -6.22
C LEU A 102 0.60 4.86 -5.14
N LEU A 103 1.53 5.75 -4.81
CA LEU A 103 1.29 6.81 -3.84
C LEU A 103 0.17 7.76 -4.28
N ARG A 104 0.11 8.11 -5.58
CA ARG A 104 -1.00 8.89 -6.13
C ARG A 104 -2.34 8.16 -6.02
N ALA A 105 -2.37 6.84 -6.24
CA ALA A 105 -3.57 6.04 -6.07
C ALA A 105 -4.02 6.00 -4.60
N LEU A 106 -3.06 5.99 -3.67
CA LEU A 106 -3.32 6.07 -2.24
C LEU A 106 -3.64 7.50 -1.77
N THR A 107 -3.36 8.56 -2.51
CA THR A 107 -3.73 9.92 -2.09
C THR A 107 -5.25 10.06 -2.00
N PHE A 108 -5.75 10.58 -0.87
CA PHE A 108 -7.16 10.91 -0.73
C PHE A 108 -7.48 12.17 -1.55
N ILE A 109 -8.49 12.08 -2.40
CA ILE A 109 -9.01 13.20 -3.19
C ILE A 109 -10.51 13.31 -2.91
N PRO A 110 -11.00 14.45 -2.38
CA PRO A 110 -12.42 14.66 -2.14
C PRO A 110 -13.26 14.38 -3.39
N GLY A 111 -14.37 13.65 -3.23
CA GLY A 111 -15.25 13.26 -4.34
C GLY A 111 -14.82 12.03 -5.14
N HIS A 112 -13.65 11.44 -4.85
CA HIS A 112 -13.19 10.20 -5.47
C HIS A 112 -13.26 9.00 -4.51
N ASN A 113 -13.38 7.80 -5.07
CA ASN A 113 -13.30 6.55 -4.30
C ASN A 113 -11.95 6.45 -3.60
N VAL A 114 -11.97 6.20 -2.29
CA VAL A 114 -10.76 6.16 -1.47
C VAL A 114 -10.27 4.73 -1.36
N LEU A 115 -9.10 4.46 -1.91
CA LEU A 115 -8.43 3.16 -1.72
C LEU A 115 -7.95 3.04 -0.28
N LEU A 116 -8.10 1.85 0.32
CA LEU A 116 -7.65 1.59 1.69
C LEU A 116 -8.12 2.68 2.68
N PRO A 117 -9.45 2.86 2.86
CA PRO A 117 -9.97 3.91 3.73
C PRO A 117 -9.46 3.80 5.17
N LYS A 118 -9.11 2.59 5.62
CA LYS A 118 -8.64 2.34 6.99
C LYS A 118 -7.11 2.30 7.14
N LEU A 119 -6.35 2.71 6.12
CA LEU A 119 -4.89 2.68 6.14
C LEU A 119 -4.32 3.60 7.24
N ALA A 120 -3.73 2.99 8.26
CA ALA A 120 -3.07 3.67 9.38
C ALA A 120 -1.54 3.53 9.32
N ASP A 121 -1.03 2.41 8.78
CA ASP A 121 0.40 2.12 8.71
C ASP A 121 0.81 1.87 7.25
N PHE A 122 1.78 2.65 6.76
CA PHE A 122 2.39 2.47 5.45
C PHE A 122 3.90 2.24 5.58
N GLU A 123 4.41 1.19 4.94
CA GLU A 123 5.83 0.86 4.95
C GLU A 123 6.34 0.61 3.53
N LEU A 124 7.44 1.25 3.17
CA LEU A 124 8.18 1.02 1.92
C LEU A 124 9.66 0.85 2.23
N VAL A 125 10.17 -0.38 2.09
CA VAL A 125 11.57 -0.72 2.37
C VAL A 125 12.22 -1.25 1.10
N LYS A 126 13.27 -0.56 0.65
CA LYS A 126 14.10 -0.98 -0.48
C LYS A 126 14.86 -2.27 -0.16
N ASP A 127 15.09 -3.11 -1.17
CA ASP A 127 16.03 -4.23 -1.06
C ASP A 127 17.48 -3.72 -0.92
N THR A 128 18.09 -3.91 0.25
CA THR A 128 19.49 -3.50 0.52
C THR A 128 20.50 -4.33 -0.27
N LYS A 129 20.12 -5.53 -0.74
CA LYS A 129 21.00 -6.39 -1.53
C LYS A 129 21.15 -5.92 -2.98
N LYS A 130 20.36 -4.94 -3.41
CA LYS A 130 20.33 -4.47 -4.79
C LYS A 130 20.65 -2.98 -4.87
N SER A 131 21.44 -2.62 -5.88
CA SER A 131 21.97 -1.26 -6.05
C SER A 131 20.99 -0.26 -6.67
N PHE A 132 19.78 -0.69 -7.07
CA PHE A 132 18.85 0.20 -7.77
C PHE A 132 18.38 1.37 -6.89
N ILE A 133 18.24 2.54 -7.46
CA ILE A 133 17.71 3.72 -6.75
C ILE A 133 16.19 3.67 -6.84
N LEU A 134 15.52 3.61 -5.68
CA LEU A 134 14.08 3.78 -5.62
C LEU A 134 13.78 5.25 -5.89
N LYS A 135 13.12 5.54 -7.02
CA LYS A 135 12.78 6.90 -7.43
C LYS A 135 11.43 7.26 -6.82
N LEU A 136 11.47 7.97 -5.71
CA LEU A 136 10.31 8.49 -5.01
C LEU A 136 10.33 10.01 -5.06
N THR A 137 9.27 10.62 -5.57
CA THR A 137 9.12 12.08 -5.56
C THR A 137 8.62 12.55 -4.18
N PRO A 138 9.39 13.35 -3.43
CA PRO A 138 9.02 13.81 -2.07
C PRO A 138 7.67 14.51 -2.01
N MET A 139 7.37 15.36 -2.99
CA MET A 139 6.08 16.05 -3.10
C MET A 139 4.90 15.07 -3.20
N ILE A 140 5.04 13.94 -3.90
CA ILE A 140 3.94 12.96 -4.06
C ILE A 140 3.69 12.24 -2.74
N LEU A 141 4.77 11.84 -2.05
CA LEU A 141 4.69 11.26 -0.72
C LEU A 141 4.00 12.22 0.26
N SER A 142 4.46 13.46 0.30
CA SER A 142 3.91 14.51 1.16
C SER A 142 2.42 14.71 0.94
N ARG A 143 1.98 14.80 -0.32
CA ARG A 143 0.56 14.88 -0.66
C ARG A 143 -0.23 13.67 -0.18
N MET A 144 0.28 12.46 -0.36
CA MET A 144 -0.39 11.24 0.12
C MET A 144 -0.57 11.28 1.64
N ILE A 145 0.50 11.60 2.39
CA ILE A 145 0.48 11.65 3.85
C ILE A 145 -0.46 12.75 4.36
N LEU A 146 -0.30 13.97 3.87
CA LEU A 146 -1.12 15.12 4.28
C LEU A 146 -2.61 14.91 3.94
N SER A 147 -2.92 14.26 2.82
CA SER A 147 -4.32 13.95 2.46
C SER A 147 -5.00 12.98 3.41
N ARG A 148 -4.23 12.22 4.19
CA ARG A 148 -4.70 11.19 5.12
C ARG A 148 -4.38 11.50 6.56
N TRP A 149 -3.84 12.67 6.84
CA TRP A 149 -3.53 13.11 8.18
C TRP A 149 -4.52 14.19 8.59
N TRP A 150 -5.10 14.04 9.77
CA TRP A 150 -5.89 15.08 10.42
C TRP A 150 -5.54 15.08 11.91
N SER A 151 -5.22 16.26 12.44
CA SER A 151 -4.95 16.42 13.87
C SER A 151 -6.22 16.10 14.66
N LYS A 152 -6.07 15.39 15.78
CA LYS A 152 -7.17 15.16 16.74
C LYS A 152 -7.54 16.43 17.52
N GLU A 153 -6.83 17.54 17.29
CA GLU A 153 -6.73 18.64 18.26
C GLU A 153 -7.57 19.88 17.92
N THR A 154 -8.34 19.87 16.82
CA THR A 154 -9.09 21.06 16.37
C THR A 154 -10.55 21.17 16.81
N ASP A 155 -11.05 20.32 17.72
CA ASP A 155 -12.48 20.32 18.08
C ASP A 155 -12.80 20.76 19.52
N SER A 156 -11.85 21.28 20.30
CA SER A 156 -12.12 21.62 21.72
C SER A 156 -12.36 23.11 22.01
N ARG A 157 -12.48 24.00 21.00
CA ARG A 157 -12.63 25.45 21.24
C ARG A 157 -13.88 26.13 20.68
N THR A 158 -14.64 25.46 19.82
CA THR A 158 -15.94 25.96 19.36
C THR A 158 -16.89 24.78 19.38
N GLY A 159 -17.91 24.81 20.24
CA GLY A 159 -18.92 23.74 20.42
C GLY A 159 -19.83 23.49 19.23
N ILE A 160 -19.28 23.55 18.02
CA ILE A 160 -19.87 23.11 16.77
C ILE A 160 -19.03 21.90 16.37
N GLU A 161 -19.48 20.71 16.77
CA GLU A 161 -18.99 19.44 16.22
C GLU A 161 -19.34 19.39 14.73
N GLN A 162 -18.59 20.11 13.91
CA GLN A 162 -18.31 19.66 12.55
C GLN A 162 -17.05 18.83 12.63
N SER A 163 -17.12 17.70 13.33
CA SER A 163 -16.20 16.61 13.04
C SER A 163 -16.35 16.41 11.54
N LEU A 164 -15.31 16.75 10.76
CA LEU A 164 -15.25 16.36 9.37
C LEU A 164 -15.51 14.86 9.39
N ASN A 165 -16.74 14.50 9.03
CA ASN A 165 -17.21 13.14 9.10
C ASN A 165 -16.44 12.50 7.95
N HIS A 166 -15.23 12.02 8.22
CA HIS A 166 -14.27 11.59 7.21
C HIS A 166 -14.73 10.26 6.60
N ASN A 167 -16.04 10.02 6.42
CA ASN A 167 -16.66 8.90 5.73
C ASN A 167 -16.07 7.53 6.09
N GLY A 168 -15.73 7.31 7.36
CA GLY A 168 -15.12 6.07 7.84
C GLY A 168 -13.62 5.89 7.50
N LEU A 169 -12.94 6.96 7.10
CA LEU A 169 -11.50 7.00 6.90
C LEU A 169 -10.76 7.01 8.24
N VAL A 170 -9.58 6.40 8.24
CA VAL A 170 -8.65 6.39 9.37
C VAL A 170 -7.45 7.26 9.03
N ALA A 171 -7.01 8.07 10.00
CA ALA A 171 -5.83 8.89 9.84
C ALA A 171 -4.59 8.01 9.69
N LEU A 172 -3.68 8.39 8.81
CA LEU A 172 -2.37 7.78 8.71
C LEU A 172 -1.57 8.10 9.99
N GLN A 173 -1.11 7.05 10.68
CA GLN A 173 -0.44 7.13 11.97
C GLN A 173 1.05 6.81 11.88
N ARG A 174 1.45 5.96 10.92
CA ARG A 174 2.84 5.57 10.75
C ARG A 174 3.24 5.50 9.28
N VAL A 175 4.39 6.08 8.99
CA VAL A 175 5.06 5.95 7.69
C VAL A 175 6.49 5.55 7.92
N THR A 176 6.90 4.44 7.33
CA THR A 176 8.29 3.98 7.38
C THR A 176 8.85 3.87 5.98
N LEU A 177 9.92 4.61 5.69
CA LEU A 177 10.65 4.58 4.44
C LEU A 177 12.08 4.11 4.72
N GLY A 178 12.40 2.90 4.29
CA GLY A 178 13.71 2.30 4.52
C GLY A 178 14.65 2.45 3.32
N VAL A 179 15.82 3.03 3.58
CA VAL A 179 16.95 3.19 2.65
C VAL A 179 16.59 4.06 1.45
N ILE A 180 15.91 5.18 1.71
CA ILE A 180 15.54 6.19 0.70
C ILE A 180 16.13 7.54 1.12
N PRO A 181 17.21 8.00 0.48
CA PRO A 181 17.85 9.26 0.87
C PRO A 181 16.99 10.44 0.41
N PHE A 182 16.34 11.10 1.36
CA PHE A 182 15.79 12.43 1.17
C PHE A 182 16.84 13.45 1.61
N LYS A 183 17.48 14.14 0.67
CA LYS A 183 18.34 15.27 1.01
C LYS A 183 17.47 16.49 1.27
N GLU A 184 17.41 16.96 2.52
CA GLU A 184 16.89 18.27 2.95
C GLU A 184 15.69 18.78 2.14
N ASP A 185 14.69 17.93 1.94
CA ASP A 185 13.52 18.29 1.15
C ASP A 185 12.44 18.90 2.06
N ALA A 186 12.04 20.14 1.76
CA ALA A 186 11.08 20.88 2.57
C ALA A 186 9.74 20.14 2.75
N HIS A 187 9.33 19.31 1.78
CA HIS A 187 8.12 18.50 1.90
C HIS A 187 8.27 17.35 2.88
N ILE A 188 9.49 16.83 3.08
CA ILE A 188 9.77 15.77 4.03
C ILE A 188 9.88 16.35 5.44
N THR A 189 10.56 17.49 5.59
CA THR A 189 10.65 18.20 6.87
C THR A 189 9.28 18.52 7.44
N SER A 190 8.36 19.04 6.62
CA SER A 190 7.01 19.38 7.08
C SER A 190 6.18 18.16 7.53
N ILE A 191 6.44 16.97 6.99
CA ILE A 191 5.78 15.72 7.41
C ILE A 191 6.30 15.25 8.77
N LEU A 192 7.61 15.40 9.02
CA LEU A 192 8.24 14.98 10.28
C LEU A 192 7.72 15.78 11.49
N GLU A 193 7.20 16.98 11.24
CA GLU A 193 6.65 17.88 12.25
C GLU A 193 5.15 17.64 12.55
N LEU A 194 4.50 16.72 11.84
CA LEU A 194 3.06 16.47 12.00
C LEU A 194 2.76 15.78 13.35
N PRO A 195 1.95 16.39 14.24
CA PRO A 195 1.66 15.80 15.53
C PRO A 195 0.92 14.47 15.40
N GLY A 196 1.34 13.49 16.20
CA GLY A 196 0.75 12.15 16.23
C GLY A 196 1.12 11.23 15.05
N LEU A 197 1.86 11.73 14.04
CA LEU A 197 2.41 10.91 12.97
C LEU A 197 3.78 10.37 13.37
N VAL A 198 3.97 9.06 13.29
CA VAL A 198 5.27 8.40 13.46
C VAL A 198 5.91 8.22 12.08
N ALA A 199 6.84 9.11 11.72
CA ALA A 199 7.58 9.05 10.46
C ALA A 199 9.03 8.58 10.70
N ASP A 200 9.38 7.43 10.12
CA ASP A 200 10.71 6.81 10.21
C ASP A 200 11.33 6.74 8.81
N PHE A 201 12.18 7.72 8.47
CA PHE A 201 12.88 7.81 7.20
C PHE A 201 14.36 7.46 7.43
N LYS A 202 14.77 6.27 6.99
CA LYS A 202 16.12 5.71 7.16
C LYS A 202 16.90 5.66 5.85
#